data_AF-Q9EZP2-F1
#
_entry.id   AF-Q9EZP2-F1
#
_cell.length_a   1.000
_cell.length_b   1.000
_cell.length_c   1.000
_cell.angle_alpha   90.00
_cell.angle_beta   90.00
_cell.angle_gamma   90.00
#
_symmetry.space_group_name_H-M   'P 1'
#
loop_
_entity.id
_entity.type
_entity.pdbx_description
1 polymer ?
#
loop_
_entity_poly.entity_id
_entity_poly.type
_entity_poly.pdbx_seq_one_letter_code
_entity_poly.pdbx_strand_id
1 'polypeptide(L)' 'MKDVRENFPAPLLYIGWEDHLMFCAPVCLPLPPDMPFGALMTQVLPGFYAEHPDFERVDWNAAQWF' A
#
# COMPACT_ATOMS: atom_id res chain seq x y z
N MET A 1 -20.61 -5.73 -13.91
CA MET A 1 -19.67 -4.77 -13.30
C MET A 1 -18.30 -5.06 -13.88
N LYS A 2 -17.51 -4.04 -14.27
CA LYS A 2 -16.23 -4.24 -14.97
C LYS A 2 -15.12 -4.70 -14.02
N ASP A 3 -15.10 -4.20 -12.80
CA ASP A 3 -14.03 -4.45 -11.83
C ASP A 3 -14.46 -5.49 -10.78
N VAL A 4 -14.94 -6.65 -11.24
CA VAL A 4 -15.23 -7.79 -10.36
C VAL A 4 -13.95 -8.57 -10.04
N ARG A 5 -13.90 -9.22 -8.87
CA ARG A 5 -12.71 -9.94 -8.38
C ARG A 5 -12.17 -10.94 -9.39
N GLU A 6 -13.04 -11.62 -10.12
CA GLU A 6 -12.72 -12.67 -11.09
C GLU A 6 -11.91 -12.15 -12.28
N ASN A 7 -11.93 -10.84 -12.53
CA ASN A 7 -11.19 -10.21 -13.63
C ASN A 7 -9.72 -9.91 -13.29
N PHE A 8 -9.29 -10.15 -12.04
CA PHE A 8 -7.93 -9.82 -11.57
C PHE A 8 -7.21 -11.05 -11.01
N PRO A 9 -5.88 -11.12 -11.11
CA PRO A 9 -5.11 -12.24 -10.56
C PRO A 9 -5.22 -12.32 -9.02
N ALA A 10 -5.37 -11.17 -8.36
CA ALA A 10 -5.58 -11.04 -6.92
C ALA A 10 -6.54 -9.86 -6.63
N PRO A 11 -7.13 -9.75 -5.42
CA PRO A 11 -7.88 -8.56 -5.03
C PRO A 11 -7.04 -7.29 -5.19
N LEU A 12 -7.67 -6.22 -5.68
CA LEU A 12 -7.04 -4.91 -5.76
C LEU A 12 -7.10 -4.23 -4.39
N LEU A 13 -5.94 -3.79 -3.89
CA LEU A 13 -5.82 -2.96 -2.69
C LEU A 13 -5.35 -1.56 -3.08
N TYR A 14 -6.07 -0.55 -2.60
CA TYR A 14 -5.67 0.85 -2.68
C TYR A 14 -4.98 1.24 -1.38
N ILE A 15 -3.80 1.84 -1.48
CA ILE A 15 -3.01 2.28 -0.32
C ILE A 15 -2.68 3.74 -0.53
N GLY A 16 -3.09 4.59 0.41
CA GLY A 16 -2.75 6.01 0.44
C GLY A 16 -1.89 6.30 1.67
N TRP A 17 -1.03 7.31 1.55
CA TRP A 17 -0.27 7.84 2.66
C TRP A 17 -0.69 9.29 2.92
N GLU A 18 -1.46 9.49 3.99
CA GLU A 18 -2.00 10.79 4.36
C GLU A 18 -0.89 11.82 4.57
N ASP A 19 -1.14 13.08 4.19
CA ASP A 19 -0.20 14.21 4.25
C ASP A 19 1.08 14.09 3.38
N HIS A 20 1.20 13.05 2.55
CA HIS A 20 2.39 12.78 1.73
C HIS A 20 2.11 12.96 0.23
N LEU A 21 1.77 14.20 -0.15
CA LEU A 21 1.36 14.59 -1.52
C LEU A 21 2.48 14.55 -2.58
N MET A 22 3.69 14.11 -2.22
CA MET A 22 4.74 13.80 -3.19
C MET A 22 4.24 12.76 -4.21
N PHE A 23 3.38 11.84 -3.76
CA PHE A 23 2.68 10.89 -4.60
C PHE A 23 1.32 11.46 -4.98
N CYS A 24 1.06 11.60 -6.28
CA CYS A 24 -0.13 12.31 -6.77
C CYS A 24 -1.45 11.59 -6.48
N ALA A 25 -1.41 10.30 -6.14
CA ALA A 25 -2.57 9.47 -5.83
C ALA A 25 -2.18 8.24 -5.01
N PRO A 26 -3.14 7.58 -4.34
CA PRO A 26 -2.95 6.24 -3.77
C PRO A 26 -2.47 5.23 -4.82
N VAL A 27 -1.62 4.29 -4.42
CA VAL A 27 -1.23 3.17 -5.29
C VAL A 27 -2.32 2.11 -5.30
N CYS A 28 -2.52 1.44 -6.44
CA CYS A 28 -3.46 0.33 -6.59
C CYS A 28 -2.71 -0.92 -7.03
N LEU A 29 -2.76 -1.97 -6.21
CA LEU A 29 -1.95 -3.17 -6.39
C LEU A 29 -2.81 -4.44 -6.29
N PRO A 30 -2.63 -5.43 -7.18
CA PRO A 30 -3.16 -6.77 -6.96
C PRO A 30 -2.31 -7.50 -5.92
N LEU A 31 -2.84 -7.73 -4.72
CA LEU A 31 -2.12 -8.40 -3.63
C LEU A 31 -2.79 -9.71 -3.23
N PRO A 32 -2.03 -10.79 -2.93
CA PRO A 32 -2.59 -12.04 -2.42
C PRO A 32 -3.43 -11.80 -1.15
N PRO A 33 -4.67 -12.35 -1.06
CA PRO A 33 -5.54 -12.12 0.10
C PRO A 33 -5.01 -12.75 1.40
N ASP A 34 -4.06 -13.68 1.28
CA ASP A 34 -3.36 -14.36 2.37
C ASP A 34 -2.02 -13.70 2.73
N MET A 35 -1.64 -12.61 2.06
CA MET A 35 -0.46 -11.82 2.44
C MET A 35 -0.61 -11.30 3.87
N PRO A 36 0.34 -11.57 4.77
CA PRO A 36 0.31 -11.01 6.12
C PRO A 36 0.42 -9.49 6.08
N PHE A 37 -0.36 -8.80 6.90
CA PHE A 37 -0.34 -7.33 6.97
C PHE A 37 1.07 -6.77 7.26
N GLY A 38 1.84 -7.44 8.13
CA GLY A 38 3.24 -7.08 8.41
C GLY A 38 4.18 -7.11 7.20
N ALA A 39 3.85 -7.92 6.19
CA ALA A 39 4.62 -7.97 4.94
C ALA A 39 4.37 -6.74 4.07
N LEU A 40 3.26 -6.01 4.24
CA LEU A 40 2.97 -4.80 3.48
C LEU A 40 4.08 -3.75 3.69
N MET A 41 4.41 -3.43 4.94
CA MET A 41 5.42 -2.42 5.28
C MET A 41 6.84 -2.82 4.90
N THR A 42 7.14 -4.13 4.87
CA THR A 42 8.51 -4.63 4.67
C THR A 42 8.81 -5.09 3.25
N GLN A 43 7.79 -5.48 2.49
CA GLN A 43 7.95 -6.06 1.15
C GLN A 43 7.24 -5.29 0.04
N VAL A 44 6.20 -4.51 0.37
CA VAL A 44 5.39 -3.79 -0.63
C VAL A 44 5.68 -2.30 -0.61
N LEU A 45 5.42 -1.61 0.50
CA LEU A 45 5.50 -0.15 0.58
C LEU A 45 6.88 0.43 0.21
N PRO A 46 8.03 -0.20 0.52
CA PRO A 46 9.32 0.34 0.11
C PRO A 46 9.46 0.49 -1.41
N GLY A 47 8.82 -0.38 -2.20
CA GLY A 47 8.86 -0.30 -3.67
C GLY A 47 8.09 0.88 -4.26
N PHE A 48 7.25 1.56 -3.47
CA PHE A 48 6.37 2.64 -3.95
C PHE A 48 6.55 3.96 -3.20
N TYR A 49 6.93 3.90 -1.92
CA TYR A 49 6.98 5.08 -1.04
C TYR A 49 8.37 5.41 -0.50
N ALA A 50 9.40 4.56 -0.72
CA ALA A 50 10.75 4.81 -0.18
C ALA A 50 11.47 6.02 -0.78
N GLU A 51 10.99 6.56 -1.92
CA GLU A 51 11.52 7.82 -2.47
C GLU A 51 11.22 9.03 -1.58
N HIS A 52 10.21 8.93 -0.70
CA HIS A 52 9.91 10.00 0.25
C HIS A 52 10.87 9.94 1.45
N PRO A 53 11.53 11.05 1.84
CA PRO A 53 12.52 11.04 2.92
C PRO A 53 11.95 10.65 4.29
N ASP A 54 10.65 10.88 4.52
CA ASP A 54 10.01 10.48 5.78
C ASP A 54 9.70 8.97 5.86
N PHE A 55 9.81 8.21 4.77
CA PHE A 55 9.43 6.79 4.76
C PHE A 55 10.29 5.97 5.74
N GLU A 56 11.59 6.21 5.75
CA GLU A 56 12.54 5.57 6.69
C GLU A 56 12.32 6.00 8.15
N ARG A 57 11.55 7.07 8.37
CA ARG A 57 11.29 7.66 9.69
C ARG A 57 9.94 7.23 10.28
N VAL A 58 9.13 6.50 9.52
CA VAL A 58 7.81 6.03 9.97
C VAL A 58 7.95 4.98 11.07
N ASP A 59 7.29 5.21 12.20
CA ASP A 59 7.04 4.16 13.19
C ASP A 59 5.76 3.39 12.80
N TRP A 60 5.95 2.25 12.14
CA TRP A 60 4.86 1.39 11.69
C TRP A 60 4.03 0.78 12.82
N ASN A 61 4.53 0.74 14.06
CA ASN A 61 3.75 0.28 15.22
C ASN A 61 2.81 1.36 15.76
N ALA A 62 3.08 2.64 15.44
CA ALA A 62 2.27 3.79 15.85
C ALA A 62 1.39 4.33 14.71
N ALA A 63 1.58 3.84 13.48
CA ALA A 63 0.78 4.24 12.32
C ALA A 63 -0.71 3.91 12.51
N GLN A 64 -1.56 4.83 12.09
CA GLN A 64 -3.01 4.63 12.06
C GLN A 64 -3.43 4.11 10.68
N TRP A 65 -4.32 3.12 10.68
CA TRP A 65 -4.83 2.47 9.48
C TRP A 65 -6.36 2.57 9.45
N PHE A 66 -6.93 2.82 8.27
CA PHE A 66 -8.36 3.08 8.05
C PHE A 66 -8.93 2.19 6.94
#